data_AF-Q93CY3-F1
#
_entry.id   AF-Q93CY3-F1
#
_cell.length_a   1.000
_cell.length_b   1.000
_cell.length_c   1.000
_cell.angle_alpha   90.00
_cell.angle_beta   90.00
_cell.angle_gamma   90.00
#
_symmetry.space_group_name_H-M   'P 1'
#
loop_
_entity.id
_entity.type
_entity.pdbx_description
1 polymer ?
#
loop_
_entity_poly.entity_id
_entity_poly.type
_entity_poly.pdbx_seq_one_letter_code
_entity_poly.pdbx_strand_id
1 'polypeptide(L)' 'LITTFQKYFRNNGNIVETAHQLHIHRNTLNYRLGQIKDKLGLDPKRYDELVILYTAFLNYELQ' A
#
# COMPACT_ATOMS: atom_id res chain seq x y z
N LEU A 1 -6.56 -5.14 -3.26
CA LEU A 1 -5.28 -4.75 -2.61
C LEU A 1 -4.52 -3.72 -3.44
N ILE A 2 -4.49 -3.83 -4.78
CA ILE A 2 -3.86 -2.84 -5.68
C ILE A 2 -4.29 -1.40 -5.38
N THR A 3 -5.60 -1.09 -5.40
CA THR A 3 -6.10 0.27 -5.09
C THR A 3 -5.68 0.74 -3.69
N THR A 4 -5.62 -0.17 -2.71
CA THR A 4 -5.17 0.16 -1.36
C THR A 4 -3.70 0.54 -1.35
N PHE A 5 -2.83 -0.24 -2.01
CA PHE A 5 -1.42 0.05 -2.15
C PHE A 5 -1.17 1.39 -2.88
N GLN A 6 -1.83 1.58 -4.03
CA GLN A 6 -1.69 2.79 -4.83
C GLN A 6 -2.08 4.06 -4.05
N LYS A 7 -3.21 4.02 -3.32
CA LYS A 7 -3.65 5.14 -2.49
C LYS A 7 -2.72 5.36 -1.30
N TYR A 8 -2.27 4.29 -0.67
CA TYR A 8 -1.32 4.36 0.44
C TYR A 8 0.00 5.02 0.03
N PHE A 9 0.55 4.63 -1.13
CA PHE A 9 1.75 5.24 -1.69
C PHE A 9 1.51 6.72 -2.03
N ARG A 10 0.43 7.06 -2.73
CA ARG A 10 0.09 8.46 -3.11
C ARG A 10 -0.11 9.38 -1.90
N ASN A 11 -0.51 8.83 -0.76
CA ASN A 11 -0.65 9.56 0.49
C ASN A 11 0.63 9.49 1.35
N ASN A 12 1.78 9.21 0.75
CA ASN A 12 3.09 9.16 1.41
C ASN A 12 3.13 8.21 2.62
N GLY A 13 2.42 7.09 2.54
CA GLY A 13 2.33 6.11 3.63
C GLY A 13 1.45 6.56 4.82
N ASN A 14 0.67 7.64 4.68
CA ASN A 14 -0.21 8.12 5.73
C ASN A 14 -1.45 7.22 5.88
N ILE A 15 -1.53 6.52 7.01
CA ILE A 15 -2.62 5.58 7.33
C ILE A 15 -3.97 6.29 7.48
N VAL A 16 -4.02 7.45 8.13
CA VAL A 16 -5.28 8.15 8.42
C VAL A 16 -5.87 8.70 7.13
N GLU A 17 -5.06 9.41 6.34
CA GLU A 17 -5.50 9.99 5.07
C GLU A 17 -5.92 8.90 4.08
N THR A 18 -5.16 7.81 4.00
CA THR A 18 -5.50 6.68 3.12
C THR A 18 -6.77 5.97 3.54
N ALA A 19 -6.99 5.78 4.84
CA ALA A 19 -8.21 5.18 5.35
C ALA A 19 -9.43 6.07 5.03
N HIS A 20 -9.29 7.38 5.25
CA HIS A 20 -10.31 8.38 4.91
C HIS A 20 -10.65 8.36 3.41
N GLN A 21 -9.65 8.44 2.54
CA GLN A 21 -9.84 8.45 1.08
C GLN A 21 -10.43 7.13 0.54
N LEU A 22 -10.15 5.99 1.20
CA LEU A 22 -10.71 4.69 0.84
C LEU A 22 -12.08 4.43 1.47
N HIS A 23 -12.60 5.36 2.29
CA HIS A 23 -13.84 5.18 3.07
C HIS A 23 -13.83 3.91 3.92
N ILE A 24 -12.70 3.60 4.55
CA ILE A 24 -12.54 2.46 5.46
C ILE A 24 -11.93 2.89 6.79
N HIS A 25 -12.08 2.06 7.81
CA HIS A 25 -11.39 2.28 9.08
C HIS A 25 -9.88 2.00 8.95
N ARG A 26 -9.06 2.69 9.76
CA ARG A 26 -7.59 2.48 9.84
C ARG A 26 -7.21 1.02 10.10
N ASN A 27 -8.00 0.26 10.85
CA ASN A 27 -7.70 -1.15 11.14
C ASN A 27 -7.89 -2.01 9.89
N THR A 28 -8.94 -1.76 9.11
CA THR A 28 -9.16 -2.41 7.82
C THR A 28 -8.03 -2.08 6.85
N LEU A 29 -7.54 -0.84 6.83
CA LEU A 29 -6.36 -0.47 6.05
C LEU A 29 -5.11 -1.26 6.51
N ASN A 30 -4.84 -1.27 7.82
CA ASN A 30 -3.71 -2.02 8.37
C ASN A 30 -3.76 -3.52 8.04
N TYR A 31 -4.95 -4.12 8.10
CA TYR A 31 -5.16 -5.51 7.71
C TYR A 31 -4.84 -5.71 6.22
N ARG A 32 -5.34 -4.86 5.33
CA ARG A 32 -5.03 -4.93 3.89
C ARG A 32 -3.54 -4.74 3.59
N LEU A 33 -2.86 -3.85 4.31
CA LEU A 33 -1.40 -3.68 4.20
C LEU A 33 -0.65 -4.94 4.70
N GLY A 34 -1.13 -5.58 5.77
CA GLY A 34 -0.64 -6.89 6.21
C GLY A 34 -0.79 -7.95 5.13
N GLN A 35 -1.96 -8.03 4.49
CA GLN A 35 -2.18 -8.96 3.37
C GLN A 35 -1.26 -8.69 2.16
N ILE A 36 -0.86 -7.44 1.93
CA ILE A 36 0.13 -7.11 0.90
C ILE A 36 1.51 -7.66 1.29
N LYS A 37 1.92 -7.46 2.54
CA LYS A 37 3.16 -8.02 3.09
C LYS A 37 3.20 -9.53 3.01
N ASP A 38 2.14 -10.20 3.43
CA ASP A 38 2.08 -11.67 3.44
C ASP A 38 2.19 -12.27 2.03
N LYS A 39 1.66 -11.56 1.03
CA LYS A 39 1.68 -12.01 -0.37
C LYS A 39 2.98 -11.70 -1.12
N LEU A 40 3.62 -10.57 -0.80
CA LEU A 40 4.78 -10.07 -1.55
C LEU A 40 6.10 -10.18 -0.79
N GLY A 41 6.05 -10.55 0.50
CA GLY A 41 7.22 -10.62 1.37
C GLY A 41 7.82 -9.27 1.75
N LEU A 42 7.21 -8.16 1.32
CA LEU A 42 7.68 -6.79 1.53
C LEU A 42 6.62 -6.00 2.30
N ASP A 43 7.03 -5.36 3.39
CA ASP A 43 6.20 -4.54 4.27
C ASP A 43 6.02 -3.13 3.69
N PRO A 44 4.83 -2.75 3.20
CA PRO A 44 4.60 -1.42 2.65
C PRO A 44 4.77 -0.30 3.69
N LYS A 45 4.82 -0.60 5.01
CA LYS A 45 5.05 0.41 6.05
C LYS A 45 6.53 0.78 6.22
N ARG A 46 7.45 -0.02 5.66
CA ARG A 46 8.89 0.30 5.61
C ARG A 46 9.15 1.10 4.34
N TYR A 47 9.74 2.28 4.49
CA TYR A 47 9.88 3.23 3.37
C TYR A 47 10.71 2.67 2.21
N ASP A 48 11.81 2.01 2.52
CA ASP A 48 12.69 1.30 1.58
C ASP A 48 11.91 0.23 0.78
N GLU A 49 11.11 -0.59 1.45
CA GLU A 49 10.32 -1.65 0.82
C GLU A 49 9.10 -1.10 0.07
N LEU A 50 8.51 0.00 0.54
CA LEU A 50 7.43 0.72 -0.14
C LEU A 50 7.86 1.23 -1.51
N VAL A 51 9.08 1.77 -1.63
CA VAL A 51 9.65 2.21 -2.91
C VAL A 51 9.83 1.03 -3.86
N ILE A 52 10.39 -0.09 -3.37
CA ILE A 52 10.55 -1.33 -4.16
C ILE A 52 9.20 -1.82 -4.68
N LEU A 53 8.20 -1.91 -3.81
CA LEU A 53 6.84 -2.31 -4.16
C LEU A 53 6.23 -1.37 -5.21
N TYR A 54 6.50 -0.07 -5.12
CA TYR A 54 5.98 0.90 -6.08
C TYR A 54 6.65 0.79 -7.45
N THR A 55 7.96 0.57 -7.50
CA THR A 55 8.68 0.30 -8.74
C THR A 55 8.16 -0.97 -9.41
N ALA A 56 7.95 -2.05 -8.65
CA ALA A 56 7.36 -3.28 -9.17
C ALA A 56 5.93 -3.06 -9.69
N PHE A 57 5.12 -2.29 -8.96
CA PHE A 57 3.77 -1.91 -9.38
C PHE A 57 3.77 -1.11 -10.70
N LEU A 58 4.67 -0.13 -10.85
CA LEU A 58 4.81 0.63 -12.11
C LEU A 58 5.24 -0.26 -13.27
N ASN A 59 6.15 -1.22 -13.04
CA ASN A 59 6.59 -2.14 -14.08
C ASN A 59 5.42 -3.02 -14.58
N TYR A 60 4.57 -3.48 -13.65
CA TYR A 60 3.37 -4.25 -13.96
C TYR A 60 2.32 -3.44 -14.76
N GLU A 61 2.11 -2.16 -14.44
CA GLU A 61 1.12 -1.31 -15.14
C GLU A 61 1.57 -0.87 -16.54
N LEU A 62 2.86 -1.02 -16.87
CA LEU A 62 3.42 -0.67 -18.18
C LEU A 62 3.42 -1.85 -19.17
N GLN A 63 2.98 -3.04 -18.74
CA GLN A 63 2.83 -4.24 -19.56
C GLN A 63 1.39 -4.40 -20.05
#